data_AF-F3FXK9-F1
#
_entry.id   AF-F3FXK9-F1
#
_cell.length_a   1.000
_cell.length_b   1.000
_cell.length_c   1.000
_cell.angle_alpha   90.00
_cell.angle_beta   90.00
_cell.angle_gamma   90.00
#
_symmetry.space_group_name_H-M   'P 1'
#
loop_
_entity.id
_entity.type
_entity.pdbx_description
1 polymer ?
#
loop_
_entity_poly.entity_id
_entity_poly.type
_entity_poly.pdbx_seq_one_letter_code
_entity_poly.pdbx_strand_id
1 'polypeptide(L)' 'ADPSRLEAFSQALQQVIARNDVLRTSLCWEGLETPQQVVWRQADLLVERVTLAQIDTPAGAARM' A
#
# COMPACT_ATOMS: atom_id res chain seq x y z
N ALA A 1 16.27 15.00 -5.34
CA ALA A 1 15.00 15.29 -4.65
C ALA A 1 15.30 15.51 -3.17
N ASP A 2 14.63 16.47 -2.54
CA ASP A 2 14.79 16.77 -1.11
C ASP A 2 14.12 15.66 -0.27
N PRO A 3 14.85 14.95 0.61
CA PRO A 3 14.29 13.91 1.47
C PRO A 3 13.11 14.38 2.32
N SER A 4 13.14 15.64 2.78
CA SER A 4 12.08 16.20 3.63
C SER A 4 10.75 16.34 2.88
N ARG A 5 10.79 16.67 1.60
CA ARG A 5 9.60 16.76 0.75
C ARG A 5 8.97 15.39 0.51
N LEU A 6 9.81 14.35 0.33
CA LEU A 6 9.32 12.99 0.19
C LEU A 6 8.64 12.53 1.48
N GLU A 7 9.26 12.79 2.64
CA GLU A 7 8.68 12.45 3.93
C GLU A 7 7.33 13.17 4.17
N ALA A 8 7.26 14.47 3.91
CA ALA A 8 6.02 15.24 4.02
C ALA A 8 4.92 14.70 3.11
N PHE A 9 5.28 14.32 1.88
CA PHE A 9 4.34 13.67 0.95
C PHE A 9 3.87 12.31 1.47
N SER A 10 4.78 11.46 1.95
CA SER A 10 4.45 10.16 2.53
C SER A 10 3.51 10.28 3.72
N GLN A 11 3.75 11.25 4.61
CA GLN A 11 2.86 11.53 5.74
C GLN A 11 1.46 11.99 5.28
N ALA A 12 1.40 12.88 4.29
CA ALA A 12 0.12 13.29 3.71
C ALA A 12 -0.63 12.11 3.07
N LEU A 13 0.08 11.23 2.36
CA LEU A 13 -0.50 10.04 1.75
C LEU A 13 -0.97 9.02 2.79
N GLN A 14 -0.24 8.84 3.90
CA GLN A 14 -0.68 8.03 5.04
C GLN A 14 -2.03 8.52 5.61
N GLN A 15 -2.24 9.83 5.69
CA GLN A 15 -3.53 10.40 6.13
C GLN A 15 -4.65 10.11 5.12
N VAL A 16 -4.34 10.17 3.81
CA VAL A 16 -5.29 9.80 2.77
C VAL A 16 -5.67 8.32 2.88
N ILE A 17 -4.72 7.42 3.14
CA ILE A 17 -4.99 5.99 3.36
C ILE A 17 -5.90 5.80 4.58
N ALA A 18 -5.57 6.44 5.71
CA ALA A 18 -6.35 6.31 6.94
C ALA A 18 -7.81 6.80 6.78
N ARG A 19 -8.02 7.84 5.96
CA ARG A 19 -9.34 8.43 5.68
C ARG A 19 -10.21 7.58 4.74
N ASN A 20 -9.60 6.78 3.85
CA ASN A 20 -10.33 6.16 2.75
C ASN A 20 -10.31 4.63 2.87
N ASP A 21 -11.46 4.05 3.19
CA ASP A 21 -11.69 2.61 3.35
C ASP A 21 -11.17 1.77 2.18
N VAL A 22 -11.34 2.27 0.95
CA VAL A 22 -10.89 1.57 -0.26
C VAL A 22 -9.36 1.38 -0.30
N LEU A 23 -8.58 2.28 0.30
CA LEU A 23 -7.11 2.17 0.32
C LEU A 23 -6.58 1.26 1.44
N ARG A 24 -7.45 0.87 2.37
CA ARG A 24 -7.17 -0.04 3.50
C ARG A 24 -7.95 -1.35 3.34
N THR A 25 -8.19 -1.78 2.10
CA THR A 25 -9.03 -2.93 1.78
C THR A 25 -8.18 -4.11 1.24
N SER A 26 -8.48 -5.33 1.71
CA SER A 26 -8.02 -6.59 1.08
C SER A 26 -9.21 -7.49 0.72
N LEU A 27 -8.94 -8.52 -0.06
CA LEU A 27 -9.87 -9.62 -0.31
C LEU A 27 -9.42 -10.85 0.47
N CYS A 28 -10.35 -11.50 1.17
CA CYS A 28 -10.13 -12.75 1.88
C CYS A 28 -11.06 -13.83 1.30
N TRP A 29 -10.53 -15.02 1.05
CA TRP A 29 -11.29 -16.14 0.48
C TRP A 29 -10.96 -17.50 1.11
N GLU A 30 -9.90 -17.59 1.93
CA GLU A 30 -9.54 -18.83 2.60
C GLU A 30 -10.58 -19.19 3.67
N GLY A 31 -11.20 -20.37 3.53
CA GLY A 31 -12.22 -20.86 4.46
C GLY A 31 -13.59 -20.16 4.38
N LEU A 32 -13.83 -19.35 3.35
CA LEU A 32 -15.08 -18.60 3.16
C LEU A 32 -15.84 -19.13 1.93
N GLU A 33 -17.17 -19.19 2.01
CA GLU A 33 -18.03 -19.63 0.91
C GLU A 33 -17.93 -18.70 -0.32
N THR A 34 -17.73 -17.41 -0.09
CA THR A 34 -17.55 -16.39 -1.13
C THR A 34 -16.45 -15.41 -0.73
N PRO A 35 -15.71 -14.79 -1.69
CA PRO A 35 -14.69 -13.80 -1.39
C PRO A 35 -15.28 -12.61 -0.63
N GLN A 36 -14.65 -12.23 0.48
CA GLN A 36 -15.09 -11.12 1.31
C GLN A 36 -14.10 -9.96 1.22
N GLN A 37 -14.65 -8.75 1.14
CA GLN A 37 -13.88 -7.52 1.23
C GLN A 37 -13.67 -7.17 2.71
N VAL A 38 -12.42 -7.07 3.13
CA VAL A 38 -12.04 -6.76 4.51
C VAL A 38 -11.40 -5.38 4.54
N VAL A 39 -11.95 -4.51 5.38
CA VAL A 39 -11.48 -3.13 5.53
C VAL A 39 -10.72 -3.00 6.86
N TRP A 40 -9.40 -2.85 6.79
CA TRP A 40 -8.48 -2.86 7.92
C TRP A 40 -8.50 -1.58 8.72
N ARG A 41 -8.58 -1.63 10.06
CA ARG A 41 -8.59 -0.42 10.90
C ARG A 41 -7.38 0.49 10.68
N GLN A 42 -6.23 -0.10 10.35
CA GLN A 42 -4.99 0.60 10.04
C GLN A 42 -4.29 -0.13 8.88
N ALA A 43 -3.66 0.65 8.00
CA ALA A 43 -2.81 0.16 6.93
C ALA A 43 -1.65 1.15 6.75
N ASP A 44 -0.42 0.66 6.87
CA ASP A 44 0.78 1.49 6.83
C ASP A 44 1.28 1.65 5.39
N LEU A 45 1.65 2.89 5.03
CA LEU A 45 2.29 3.20 3.77
C LEU A 45 3.74 2.74 3.78
N LEU A 46 4.04 1.69 3.01
CA LEU A 46 5.41 1.23 2.78
C LEU A 46 6.05 2.04 1.65
N VAL A 47 7.22 2.63 1.91
CA VAL A 47 8.01 3.35 0.92
C VAL A 47 9.25 2.52 0.59
N GLU A 48 9.35 2.09 -0.66
CA GLU A 48 10.51 1.35 -1.17
C GLU A 48 11.31 2.22 -2.13
N ARG A 49 12.63 2.30 -1.93
CA ARG A 49 13.53 2.96 -2.88
C ARG A 49 13.94 1.95 -3.94
N VAL A 50 13.50 2.20 -5.17
CA VAL A 50 13.86 1.39 -6.34
C VAL A 50 14.80 2.15 -7.27
N THR A 51 15.64 1.41 -7.98
CA THR A 51 16.40 1.92 -9.13
C THR A 51 15.47 2.11 -10.33
N LEU A 52 15.88 2.93 -11.30
CA LEU A 52 15.12 3.11 -12.55
C LEU A 52 14.87 1.79 -13.29
N ALA A 53 15.84 0.88 -13.30
CA ALA A 53 15.71 -0.43 -13.94
C ALA A 53 14.65 -1.34 -13.26
N GLN A 54 14.29 -1.06 -12.01
CA GLN A 54 13.30 -1.83 -11.25
C GLN A 54 11.87 -1.29 -11.41
N ILE A 55 11.67 -0.10 -12.00
CA ILE A 55 10.35 0.55 -12.11
C ILE A 55 9.38 -0.29 -12.96
N ASP A 56 9.88 -0.93 -14.01
CA ASP A 56 9.07 -1.76 -14.91
C ASP A 56 8.87 -3.20 -14.38
N THR A 57 9.47 -3.52 -13.22
CA THR A 57 9.26 -4.81 -12.56
C THR A 57 7.99 -4.73 -11.72
N PRO A 58 7.03 -5.67 -11.87
CA PRO A 58 5.80 -5.64 -11.08
C PRO A 58 6.10 -5.63 -9.59
N ALA A 59 5.61 -4.60 -8.88
CA ALA A 59 5.67 -4.55 -7.43
C ALA A 59 4.89 -5.76 -6.86
N GLY A 60 5.58 -6.61 -6.10
CA GLY A 60 5.03 -7.84 -5.53
C GLY A 60 5.62 -9.14 -6.09
N ALA A 61 6.30 -9.13 -7.24
CA ALA A 61 6.96 -10.33 -7.79
C ALA A 61 8.09 -10.87 -6.90
N ALA A 62 8.64 -10.05 -6.01
CA ALA A 62 9.66 -10.43 -5.02
C ALA A 62 9.09 -10.82 -3.65
N ARG A 63 7.76 -10.84 -3.46
CA ARG A 63 7.09 -11.05 -2.15
C ARG A 63 5.94 -12.08 -2.19
N MET A 64 6.08 -13.14 -3.00
CA MET A 64 5.32 -14.39 -2.85
C MET A 64 6.27 -15.57 -2.72
#